data_AF-A0A7S0M960-F1
#
_entry.id   AF-A0A7S0M960-F1
#
_cell.length_a   1.000
_cell.length_b   1.000
_cell.length_c   1.000
_cell.angle_alpha   90.00
_cell.angle_beta   90.00
_cell.angle_gamma   90.00
#
_symmetry.space_group_name_H-M   'P 1'
#
loop_
_entity.id
_entity.type
_entity.pdbx_description
1 polymer ?
#
loop_
_entity_poly.entity_id
_entity_poly.type
_entity_poly.pdbx_seq_one_letter_code
_entity_poly.pdbx_strand_id
1 'polypeptide(L)'
;LEIFLELGILERLGVPEDKMKRFILAVRDRMLDNPYHNWIHIFDVTQTVYALGLMSGILATLTDMECFALFVSALCHDLEHPGVNNVYLIKSRSSLIALYSDESILE
;
A
#
# COMPACT_ATOMS: atom_id res chain seq x y z
N LEU A 1 -3.22 -0.11 -11.49
CA LEU A 1 -4.58 -0.18 -12.05
C LEU A 1 -4.78 -1.51 -12.75
N GLU A 2 -3.90 -1.86 -13.69
CA GLU A 2 -3.95 -3.14 -14.43
C GLU A 2 -4.21 -4.37 -13.54
N ILE A 3 -3.48 -4.55 -12.43
CA ILE A 3 -3.72 -5.67 -11.49
C ILE A 3 -5.21 -5.79 -11.09
N PHE A 4 -5.87 -4.67 -10.78
CA PHE A 4 -7.28 -4.67 -10.37
C PHE A 4 -8.22 -4.99 -11.55
N LEU A 5 -7.85 -4.59 -12.77
CA LEU A 5 -8.60 -4.85 -14.00
C LEU A 5 -8.44 -6.31 -14.45
N GLU A 6 -7.21 -6.84 -14.47
CA GLU A 6 -6.90 -8.23 -14.82
C GLU A 6 -7.60 -9.22 -13.89
N LEU A 7 -7.66 -8.91 -12.60
CA LEU A 7 -8.40 -9.71 -11.63
C LEU A 7 -9.92 -9.54 -11.73
N GLY A 8 -10.42 -8.54 -12.47
CA GLY A 8 -11.84 -8.21 -12.59
C GLY A 8 -12.52 -7.78 -11.27
N ILE A 9 -11.74 -7.45 -10.24
CA ILE A 9 -12.25 -7.18 -8.89
C ILE A 9 -12.96 -5.83 -8.80
N LEU A 10 -12.63 -4.85 -9.66
CA LEU A 10 -13.33 -3.56 -9.67
C LEU A 10 -14.78 -3.71 -10.10
N GLU A 11 -15.03 -4.46 -11.18
CA GLU A 11 -16.38 -4.72 -11.67
C GLU A 11 -17.21 -5.48 -10.63
N ARG A 12 -16.67 -6.58 -10.09
CA ARG A 12 -17.39 -7.44 -9.13
C ARG A 12 -17.72 -6.73 -7.81
N LEU A 13 -16.88 -5.78 -7.38
CA LEU A 13 -17.13 -4.96 -6.20
C LEU A 13 -17.88 -3.65 -6.49
N GLY A 14 -18.21 -3.36 -7.75
CA GLY A 14 -18.87 -2.11 -8.14
C GLY A 14 -18.02 -0.86 -7.90
N VAL A 15 -16.69 -0.98 -7.96
CA VAL A 15 -15.75 0.13 -7.81
C VAL A 15 -15.50 0.76 -9.19
N PRO A 16 -15.87 2.04 -9.43
CA PRO A 16 -15.60 2.68 -10.71
C PRO A 16 -14.09 2.78 -10.98
N GLU A 17 -13.66 2.40 -12.19
CA GLU A 17 -12.24 2.43 -12.58
C GLU A 17 -11.61 3.81 -12.40
N ASP A 18 -12.33 4.86 -12.77
CA ASP A 18 -11.91 6.26 -12.59
C ASP A 18 -11.67 6.63 -11.13
N LYS A 19 -12.49 6.08 -10.21
CA LYS A 19 -12.30 6.28 -8.77
C LYS A 19 -11.02 5.57 -8.32
N MET A 20 -10.78 4.35 -8.79
CA MET A 20 -9.57 3.62 -8.45
C MET A 20 -8.31 4.27 -9.03
N LYS A 21 -8.37 4.78 -10.26
CA LYS A 21 -7.27 5.52 -10.89
C LYS A 21 -6.93 6.77 -10.09
N ARG A 22 -7.93 7.58 -9.71
CA ARG A 22 -7.71 8.76 -8.86
C ARG A 22 -7.16 8.40 -7.49
N PHE A 23 -7.62 7.30 -6.90
CA PHE A 23 -7.08 6.80 -5.64
C PHE A 23 -5.58 6.46 -5.76
N ILE A 24 -5.18 5.70 -6.77
CA ILE A 24 -3.76 5.35 -7.02
C ILE A 24 -2.89 6.60 -7.21
N LEU A 25 -3.39 7.59 -7.96
CA LEU A 25 -2.68 8.86 -8.15
C LEU A 25 -2.55 9.63 -6.83
N ALA A 26 -3.60 9.68 -6.02
CA ALA A 26 -3.56 10.32 -4.71
C ALA A 26 -2.57 9.64 -3.74
N VAL A 27 -2.46 8.30 -3.78
CA VAL A 27 -1.44 7.55 -3.02
C VAL A 27 -0.04 7.94 -3.49
N ARG A 28 0.20 7.92 -4.81
CA ARG A 28 1.50 8.31 -5.40
C ARG A 28 1.91 9.73 -4.99
N ASP A 29 0.99 10.69 -5.06
CA ASP A 29 1.28 12.09 -4.78
C ASP A 29 1.62 12.36 -3.30
N ARG A 30 1.32 11.41 -2.40
CA ARG A 30 1.66 11.47 -0.98
C ARG A 30 2.95 10.72 -0.63
N MET A 31 3.55 10.02 -1.57
CA MET A 31 4.87 9.43 -1.35
C MET A 31 5.95 10.50 -1.35
N LEU A 32 6.83 10.45 -0.35
CA LEU A 32 7.96 11.36 -0.24
C LEU A 32 9.13 10.88 -1.11
N ASP A 33 9.99 11.83 -1.52
CA ASP A 33 11.20 11.56 -2.30
C ASP A 33 12.32 11.01 -1.42
N ASN A 34 12.10 9.83 -0.86
CA ASN A 34 13.09 9.09 -0.08
C ASN A 34 13.98 8.24 -0.98
N PRO A 35 15.23 7.92 -0.58
CA PRO A 35 16.07 7.00 -1.33
C PRO A 35 15.50 5.59 -1.51
N TYR A 36 14.64 5.13 -0.58
CA TYR A 36 14.05 3.78 -0.60
C TYR A 36 12.52 3.77 -0.45
N HIS A 37 11.97 4.18 0.70
CA HIS A 37 10.51 4.21 0.96
C HIS A 37 9.81 5.32 0.14
N ASN A 38 9.75 5.12 -1.17
CA ASN A 38 9.24 6.04 -2.18
C ASN A 38 8.23 5.31 -3.09
N TRP A 39 7.72 6.00 -4.11
CA TRP A 39 6.74 5.41 -5.03
C TRP A 39 7.21 4.15 -5.75
N ILE A 40 8.51 4.02 -6.04
CA ILE A 40 9.07 2.85 -6.71
C ILE A 40 8.98 1.63 -5.78
N HIS A 41 9.30 1.78 -4.49
CA HIS A 41 9.15 0.72 -3.49
C HIS A 41 7.69 0.26 -3.34
N ILE A 42 6.73 1.19 -3.25
CA ILE A 42 5.30 0.86 -3.22
C ILE A 42 4.87 0.04 -4.45
N PHE A 43 5.32 0.47 -5.63
CA PHE A 43 5.02 -0.21 -6.88
C PHE A 43 5.64 -1.63 -6.91
N ASP A 44 6.90 -1.76 -6.51
CA ASP A 44 7.63 -3.03 -6.46
C ASP A 44 6.98 -4.03 -5.48
N VAL A 45 6.62 -3.59 -4.27
CA VAL A 45 5.90 -4.41 -3.29
C VAL A 45 4.54 -4.84 -3.83
N THR A 46 3.77 -3.93 -4.42
CA THR A 46 2.45 -4.25 -4.99
C THR A 46 2.56 -5.28 -6.12
N GLN A 47 3.56 -5.14 -7.00
CA GLN A 47 3.82 -6.07 -8.09
C GLN A 47 4.31 -7.43 -7.56
N THR A 48 5.16 -7.43 -6.54
CA THR A 48 5.67 -8.65 -5.90
C THR A 48 4.53 -9.43 -5.24
N VAL A 49 3.63 -8.74 -4.52
CA VAL A 49 2.43 -9.36 -3.94
C VAL A 49 1.55 -10.00 -5.02
N TYR A 50 1.38 -9.33 -6.17
CA TYR A 50 0.66 -9.90 -7.30
C TYR A 50 1.33 -11.15 -7.86
N ALA A 51 2.64 -11.09 -8.11
CA ALA A 51 3.41 -12.21 -8.65
C ALA A 51 3.41 -13.43 -7.72
N LEU A 52 3.69 -13.23 -6.43
CA LEU A 52 3.62 -14.29 -5.42
C LEU A 52 2.20 -14.82 -5.27
N GLY A 53 1.20 -13.94 -5.36
CA GLY A 53 -0.20 -14.30 -5.31
C GLY A 53 -0.60 -15.26 -6.45
N LEU A 54 -0.15 -14.97 -7.67
CA LEU A 54 -0.35 -15.84 -8.83
C LEU A 54 0.43 -17.16 -8.71
N MET A 55 1.71 -17.09 -8.33
CA MET A 55 2.60 -18.26 -8.24
C MET A 55 2.14 -19.28 -7.18
N SER A 56 1.65 -18.78 -6.05
CA SER A 56 1.14 -19.63 -4.96
C SER A 56 -0.29 -20.13 -5.21
N GLY A 57 -1.02 -19.51 -6.14
CA GLY A 57 -2.44 -19.75 -6.35
C GLY A 57 -3.35 -19.18 -5.25
N ILE A 58 -2.82 -18.43 -4.28
CA ILE A 58 -3.60 -17.92 -3.15
C ILE A 58 -4.71 -16.95 -3.61
N LEU A 59 -4.48 -16.19 -4.69
CA LEU A 59 -5.49 -15.24 -5.21
C LEU A 59 -6.79 -15.94 -5.65
N ALA A 60 -6.73 -17.22 -6.03
CA ALA A 60 -7.92 -18.00 -6.37
C ALA A 60 -8.71 -18.48 -5.13
N THR A 61 -8.11 -18.38 -3.94
CA THR A 61 -8.73 -18.79 -2.67
C THR A 61 -9.35 -17.63 -1.91
N LEU A 62 -8.89 -16.41 -2.18
CA LEU A 62 -9.38 -15.19 -1.57
C LEU A 62 -10.71 -14.75 -2.21
N THR A 63 -11.59 -14.19 -1.39
CA THR A 63 -12.76 -13.45 -1.87
C THR A 63 -12.34 -12.18 -2.61
N ASP A 64 -13.24 -11.62 -3.42
CA ASP A 64 -12.98 -10.37 -4.12
C ASP A 64 -12.59 -9.22 -3.18
N MET A 65 -13.24 -9.15 -2.01
CA MET A 65 -12.93 -8.14 -0.98
C MET A 65 -11.56 -8.36 -0.35
N GLU A 66 -11.16 -9.61 -0.08
CA GLU A 66 -9.83 -9.92 0.46
C GLU A 66 -8.73 -9.63 -0.57
N CYS A 67 -8.93 -9.98 -1.84
CA CYS A 67 -8.03 -9.59 -2.93
C CYS A 67 -7.92 -8.07 -3.05
N PHE A 68 -9.04 -7.35 -3.01
CA PHE A 68 -9.05 -5.90 -3.05
C PHE A 68 -8.30 -5.29 -1.86
N ALA A 69 -8.56 -5.77 -0.65
CA ALA A 69 -7.87 -5.34 0.56
C ALA A 69 -6.37 -5.62 0.49
N LEU A 70 -5.95 -6.80 0.00
CA LEU A 70 -4.55 -7.16 -0.16
C LEU A 70 -3.78 -6.13 -1.02
N PHE A 71 -4.32 -5.78 -2.20
CA PHE A 71 -3.65 -4.84 -3.09
C PHE A 71 -3.75 -3.39 -2.65
N VAL A 72 -4.85 -2.99 -2.00
CA VAL A 72 -4.95 -1.65 -1.39
C VAL A 72 -3.97 -1.51 -0.24
N SER A 73 -3.81 -2.53 0.62
CA SER A 73 -2.81 -2.54 1.69
C SER A 73 -1.40 -2.45 1.13
N ALA A 74 -1.06 -3.25 0.10
CA ALA A 74 0.26 -3.18 -0.53
C ALA A 74 0.57 -1.78 -1.11
N LEU A 75 -0.42 -1.13 -1.73
CA LEU A 75 -0.29 0.24 -2.24
C LEU A 75 -0.10 1.29 -1.15
N CYS A 76 -0.60 1.06 0.07
CA CYS A 76 -0.63 2.09 1.12
C CYS A 76 0.32 1.82 2.29
N HIS A 77 1.02 0.68 2.32
CA HIS A 77 1.73 0.22 3.53
C HIS A 77 2.81 1.16 4.05
N ASP A 78 3.41 1.98 3.17
CA ASP A 78 4.46 2.97 3.52
C ASP A 78 4.05 4.40 3.13
N LEU A 79 2.74 4.68 3.11
CA LEU A 79 2.23 6.01 2.75
C LEU A 79 2.82 7.10 3.67
N GLU A 80 3.30 8.20 3.09
CA GLU A 80 3.90 9.33 3.84
C GLU A 80 5.12 8.97 4.71
N HIS A 81 5.79 7.83 4.48
CA HIS A 81 6.96 7.40 5.25
C HIS A 81 8.06 8.49 5.27
N PRO A 82 8.60 8.91 6.43
CA PRO A 82 9.51 10.07 6.57
C PRO A 82 10.98 9.79 6.23
N GLY A 83 11.29 8.58 5.77
CA GLY A 83 12.64 8.14 5.42
C GLY A 83 13.51 7.72 6.61
N VAL A 84 12.93 7.66 7.81
CA VAL A 84 13.56 7.21 9.07
C VAL A 84 12.67 6.18 9.74
N ASN A 85 13.22 5.32 10.60
CA ASN A 85 12.47 4.24 11.26
C ASN A 85 11.92 4.63 12.64
N ASN A 86 11.08 3.77 13.23
CA ASN A 86 10.47 3.95 14.54
C ASN A 86 11.51 4.23 15.66
N VAL A 87 12.66 3.54 15.64
CA VAL A 87 13.73 3.77 16.63
C VAL A 87 14.27 5.21 16.56
N TYR A 88 14.42 5.75 15.36
CA TYR A 88 14.83 7.14 15.19
C TYR A 88 13.74 8.10 15.68
N LEU A 89 12.47 7.85 15.34
CA LEU A 89 11.35 8.69 15.78
C LEU A 89 11.29 8.78 17.31
N ILE A 90 11.34 7.63 18.00
CA ILE A 90 11.35 7.53 19.46
C ILE A 90 12.52 8.31 20.06
N LYS A 91 13.74 8.08 19.56
CA LYS A 91 14.95 8.74 20.09
C LYS A 91 14.99 10.25 19.84
N SER A 92 14.43 10.70 18.71
CA SER A 92 14.37 12.12 18.34
C SER A 92 13.18 12.86 18.97
N ARG A 93 12.31 12.15 19.71
CA ARG A 93 11.08 12.70 20.30
C ARG A 93 10.19 13.35 19.23
N SER A 94 10.02 12.65 18.11
CA SER A 94 9.14 13.10 17.02
C SER A 94 7.73 13.39 17.53
N SER A 95 7.07 14.40 16.96
CA SER A 95 5.67 14.71 17.25
C SER A 95 4.71 13.56 16.93
N LEU A 96 5.11 12.63 16.05
CA LEU A 96 4.33 11.42 15.74
C LEU A 96 4.16 10.49 16.96
N ILE A 97 5.11 10.49 17.90
CA ILE A 97 5.01 9.68 19.12
C ILE A 97 3.77 10.06 19.94
N ALA A 98 3.48 11.36 20.03
CA ALA A 98 2.34 11.84 20.80
C ALA A 98 0.99 11.34 20.25
N LEU A 99 0.96 10.96 18.97
CA LEU A 99 -0.23 10.42 18.30
C LEU A 99 -0.35 8.90 18.48
N TYR A 100 0.77 8.16 18.44
CA TYR A 100 0.76 6.70 18.34
C TYR A 100 1.30 5.94 19.58
N SER A 101 1.70 6.64 20.65
CA SER A 101 2.08 6.04 21.93
C SER A 101 3.16 4.94 21.85
N ASP A 102 4.18 5.15 21.02
CA ASP A 102 5.38 4.31 20.84
C ASP A 102 5.20 2.93 20.19
N GLU A 103 3.98 2.50 19.83
CA GLU A 103 3.75 1.26 19.08
C GLU A 103 3.50 1.56 17.60
N SER A 104 4.21 0.84 16.70
CA SER A 104 4.02 0.89 15.25
C SER A 104 3.77 2.30 14.70
N ILE A 105 4.67 3.25 14.97
CA ILE A 105 4.42 4.68 14.71
C ILE A 105 4.26 4.97 13.20
N LEU A 106 4.88 4.16 12.34
CA LEU A 106 4.89 4.33 10.89
C LEU A 106 3.88 3.43 10.17
N GLU A 107 3.38 2.40 10.85
CA GLU A 107 2.56 1.32 10.29
C GLU A 107 1.10 1.42 10.75
#